data_AF-A0A9E2UIE5-F1
#
_entry.id   AF-A0A9E2UIE5-F1
#
_cell.length_a   1.000
_cell.length_b   1.000
_cell.length_c   1.000
_cell.angle_alpha   90.00
_cell.angle_beta   90.00
_cell.angle_gamma   90.00
#
_symmetry.space_group_name_H-M   'P 1'
#
loop_
_entity.id
_entity.type
_entity.pdbx_description
1 polymer ?
#
loop_
_entity_poly.entity_id
_entity_poly.type
_entity_poly.pdbx_seq_one_letter_code
_entity_poly.pdbx_strand_id
1 'polypeptide(L)'
;QPYARKPAGSAEDVPHPDALPLADAAQYFEEGEHEALLEAQELVEGGYPAFDRQSFLEGHMTPVLWGSALRHFGIDELLAAIGEWAPPPKVMKAHKAAPAGTRNAAEPVAITVAPGEAEVTGFVFKVQANMDPNHRDRIAMFRMASGKFQRGMKLKVQNTGKQLSVNAPIMFFASDRELAEDAYAGDVIGIPNHGVLRVGDSLSESGLIRFAGLPNFAPEILQRVRVKDPLKAKHLKKALDGLAEEGVTQLFRPEMGSDFIVGAVGQLQFEVMADRLGEEYGLEVIFEPSPWAEARWIGGTKADLEDFMGKYRGQMARDIDDDPVFLAKSSWETGYVMERFPNVAFTKTKERG
;
A
#
# COMPACT_ATOMS: atom_id res chain seq x y z
N GLN A 1 -2.16 38.65 4.37
CA GLN A 1 -2.38 37.20 4.44
C GLN A 1 -1.53 36.57 3.34
N PRO A 2 -0.50 35.77 3.67
CA PRO A 2 0.48 35.29 2.69
C PRO A 2 -0.05 34.21 1.73
N TYR A 3 -1.28 33.74 1.94
CA TYR A 3 -1.96 32.82 1.04
C TYR A 3 -3.40 33.28 0.82
N ALA A 4 -3.76 33.55 -0.43
CA ALA A 4 -5.15 33.61 -0.86
C ALA A 4 -5.51 32.23 -1.40
N ARG A 5 -6.58 31.62 -0.89
CA ARG A 5 -7.11 30.36 -1.46
C ARG A 5 -7.41 30.61 -2.94
N LYS A 6 -6.92 29.72 -3.81
CA LYS A 6 -7.27 29.74 -5.24
C LYS A 6 -8.80 29.73 -5.37
N PRO A 7 -9.42 30.75 -5.99
CA PRO A 7 -10.85 30.71 -6.30
C PRO A 7 -11.13 29.52 -7.21
N ALA A 8 -12.19 28.76 -6.92
CA ALA A 8 -12.58 27.63 -7.76
C ALA A 8 -12.79 28.12 -9.20
N GLY A 9 -11.99 27.60 -10.14
CA GLY A 9 -12.07 27.96 -11.57
C GLY A 9 -11.08 29.02 -12.07
N SER A 10 -10.16 29.55 -11.24
CA SER A 10 -9.10 30.43 -11.76
C SER A 10 -8.01 29.62 -12.47
N ALA A 11 -7.63 30.06 -13.68
CA ALA A 11 -6.52 29.44 -14.44
C ALA A 11 -5.14 29.84 -13.88
N GLU A 12 -5.04 30.99 -13.23
CA GLU A 12 -3.79 31.50 -12.66
C GLU A 12 -3.64 31.08 -11.20
N ASP A 13 -2.44 30.59 -10.87
CA ASP A 13 -2.00 30.38 -9.50
C ASP A 13 -1.61 31.73 -8.89
N VAL A 14 -2.02 31.95 -7.63
CA VAL A 14 -1.59 33.14 -6.88
C VAL A 14 -0.08 33.01 -6.66
N PRO A 15 0.75 33.99 -7.05
CA PRO A 15 2.19 33.89 -6.90
C PRO A 15 2.56 33.70 -5.43
N HIS A 16 3.44 32.73 -5.18
CA HIS A 16 4.01 32.53 -3.86
C HIS A 16 4.89 33.74 -3.49
N PRO A 17 4.97 34.10 -2.20
CA PRO A 17 5.94 35.09 -1.75
C PRO A 17 7.35 34.64 -2.13
N ASP A 18 8.21 35.60 -2.45
CA ASP A 18 9.62 35.33 -2.71
C ASP A 18 10.24 34.63 -1.49
N ALA A 19 11.12 33.66 -1.75
CA ALA A 19 11.82 32.96 -0.69
C ALA A 19 12.65 33.95 0.12
N LEU A 20 12.55 33.86 1.45
CA LEU A 20 13.39 34.63 2.37
C LEU A 20 14.70 33.86 2.55
N PRO A 21 15.86 34.39 2.14
CA PRO A 21 17.12 33.68 2.26
C PRO A 21 17.49 33.50 3.74
N LEU A 22 17.91 32.29 4.13
CA LEU A 22 18.35 32.04 5.51
C LEU A 22 19.56 32.93 5.89
N ALA A 23 20.44 33.20 4.94
CA ALA A 23 21.58 34.10 5.13
C ALA A 23 21.18 35.52 5.55
N ASP A 24 19.98 35.93 5.14
CA ASP A 24 19.42 37.25 5.40
C ASP A 24 18.52 37.26 6.64
N ALA A 25 18.35 36.12 7.32
CA ALA A 25 17.49 36.00 8.50
C ALA A 25 17.94 36.89 9.66
N ALA A 26 19.26 37.12 9.76
CA ALA A 26 19.87 37.89 10.85
C ALA A 26 19.33 39.32 10.99
N GLN A 27 18.87 39.92 9.89
CA GLN A 27 18.35 41.29 9.87
C GLN A 27 16.97 41.43 10.55
N TYR A 28 16.28 40.31 10.80
CA TYR A 28 14.93 40.30 11.37
C TYR A 28 14.92 40.08 12.89
N PHE A 29 16.07 39.76 13.49
CA PHE A 29 16.17 39.57 14.95
C PHE A 29 16.30 40.90 15.67
N GLU A 30 15.59 41.02 16.79
CA GLU A 30 15.79 42.09 17.76
C GLU A 30 17.04 41.82 18.65
N GLU A 31 17.57 42.85 19.31
CA GLU A 31 18.84 42.76 20.06
C GLU A 31 18.84 41.65 21.13
N GLY A 32 17.70 41.40 21.79
CA GLY A 32 17.55 40.29 22.75
C GLY A 32 17.36 38.90 22.13
N GLU A 33 16.94 38.81 20.88
CA GLU A 33 16.75 37.53 20.18
C GLU A 33 18.07 36.96 19.67
N HIS A 34 19.04 37.82 19.33
CA HIS A 34 20.40 37.39 18.96
C HIS A 34 21.10 36.68 20.12
N GLU A 35 21.03 37.23 21.33
CA GLU A 35 21.65 36.62 22.51
C GLU A 35 21.01 35.26 22.83
N ALA A 36 19.67 35.20 22.82
CA ALA A 36 18.94 33.95 23.02
C ALA A 36 19.26 32.88 21.95
N LEU A 37 19.48 33.30 20.69
CA LEU A 37 19.89 32.39 19.61
C LEU A 37 21.28 31.81 19.87
N LEU A 38 22.24 32.64 20.30
CA LEU A 38 23.60 32.18 20.60
C LEU A 38 23.61 31.20 21.79
N GLU A 39 22.85 31.48 22.85
CA GLU A 39 22.69 30.55 23.97
C GLU A 39 22.05 29.23 23.53
N ALA A 40 21.01 29.28 22.71
CA ALA A 40 20.37 28.09 22.17
C ALA A 40 21.31 27.29 21.26
N GLN A 41 22.14 27.97 20.46
CA GLN A 41 23.15 27.32 19.63
C GLN A 41 24.19 26.59 20.48
N GLU A 42 24.71 27.22 21.54
CA GLU A 42 25.68 26.59 22.44
C GLU A 42 25.08 25.34 23.11
N LEU A 43 23.80 25.41 23.53
CA LEU A 43 23.08 24.27 24.09
C LEU A 43 22.93 23.14 23.06
N VAL A 44 22.68 23.49 21.78
CA VAL A 44 22.56 22.50 20.71
C VAL A 44 23.91 21.82 20.43
N GLU A 45 24.99 22.61 20.32
CA GLU A 45 26.34 22.10 20.08
C GLU A 45 26.84 21.20 21.23
N GLY A 46 26.47 21.50 22.49
CA GLY A 46 26.81 20.68 23.64
C GLY A 46 25.87 19.49 23.89
N GLY A 47 24.60 19.61 23.47
CA GLY A 47 23.53 18.67 23.83
C GLY A 47 23.15 17.65 22.77
N TYR A 48 23.43 17.93 21.48
CA TYR A 48 23.07 17.05 20.37
C TYR A 48 24.30 16.55 19.61
N PRO A 49 24.23 15.33 19.04
CA PRO A 49 25.28 14.84 18.15
C PRO A 49 25.29 15.63 16.83
N ALA A 50 26.49 15.77 16.26
CA ALA A 50 26.62 16.25 14.88
C ALA A 50 25.91 15.31 13.90
N PHE A 51 25.50 15.84 12.75
CA PHE A 51 24.85 15.05 11.71
C PHE A 51 25.79 13.97 11.17
N ASP A 52 25.31 12.71 11.19
CA ASP A 52 25.98 11.57 10.59
C ASP A 52 25.08 10.96 9.51
N ARG A 53 25.58 10.99 8.27
CA ARG A 53 24.80 10.53 7.10
C ARG A 53 24.51 9.03 7.17
N GLN A 54 25.42 8.23 7.72
CA GLN A 54 25.20 6.79 7.81
C GLN A 54 24.06 6.47 8.79
N SER A 55 24.07 7.08 9.98
CA SER A 55 23.02 6.97 10.98
C SER A 55 21.66 7.44 10.44
N PHE A 56 21.65 8.49 9.61
CA PHE A 56 20.44 8.93 8.90
C PHE A 56 19.92 7.86 7.93
N LEU A 57 20.79 7.30 7.09
CA LEU A 57 20.42 6.27 6.10
C LEU A 57 19.94 4.95 6.73
N GLU A 58 20.37 4.68 7.97
CA GLU A 58 19.96 3.55 8.81
C GLU A 58 18.70 3.84 9.64
N GLY A 59 18.24 5.10 9.69
CA GLY A 59 17.04 5.52 10.42
C GLY A 59 17.25 5.70 11.92
N HIS A 60 18.50 5.84 12.38
CA HIS A 60 18.86 6.11 13.78
C HIS A 60 18.95 7.60 14.10
N MET A 61 19.02 8.46 13.08
CA MET A 61 19.12 9.91 13.21
C MET A 61 18.17 10.60 12.21
N THR A 62 17.61 11.73 12.62
CA THR A 62 16.85 12.62 11.73
C THR A 62 17.47 14.01 11.76
N PRO A 63 17.89 14.59 10.61
CA PRO A 63 18.23 16.01 10.58
C PRO A 63 16.97 16.83 10.84
N VAL A 64 17.11 17.91 11.63
CA VAL A 64 16.01 18.82 11.94
C VAL A 64 16.28 20.14 11.22
N LEU A 65 15.37 20.53 10.32
CA LEU A 65 15.40 21.81 9.65
C LEU A 65 14.23 22.67 10.13
N TRP A 66 14.46 23.97 10.30
CA TRP A 66 13.47 24.93 10.74
C TRP A 66 13.07 25.84 9.59
N GLY A 67 11.79 26.21 9.53
CA GLY A 67 11.28 27.05 8.46
C GLY A 67 9.79 27.35 8.61
N SER A 68 9.26 28.08 7.63
CA SER A 68 7.83 28.35 7.51
C SER A 68 7.40 28.18 6.06
N ALA A 69 6.74 27.05 5.77
CA ALA A 69 6.20 26.77 4.44
C ALA A 69 5.25 27.88 3.96
N LEU A 70 4.47 28.45 4.88
CA LEU A 70 3.54 29.55 4.58
C LEU A 70 4.27 30.84 4.14
N ARG A 71 5.50 31.04 4.60
CA ARG A 71 6.32 32.22 4.31
C ARG A 71 7.42 31.95 3.30
N HIS A 72 7.46 30.75 2.72
CA HIS A 72 8.53 30.34 1.81
C HIS A 72 9.93 30.52 2.43
N PHE A 73 10.07 30.19 3.71
CA PHE A 73 11.34 30.29 4.46
C PHE A 73 11.81 28.90 4.89
N GLY A 74 13.07 28.56 4.63
CA GLY A 74 13.65 27.24 4.96
C GLY A 74 13.29 26.10 3.99
N ILE A 75 12.54 26.38 2.93
CA ILE A 75 12.10 25.37 1.95
C ILE A 75 13.23 24.99 1.00
N ASP A 76 14.04 25.96 0.57
CA ASP A 76 15.17 25.70 -0.32
C ASP A 76 16.23 24.85 0.39
N GLU A 77 16.50 25.13 1.67
CA GLU A 77 17.39 24.32 2.50
C GLU A 77 16.84 22.90 2.71
N LEU A 78 15.52 22.74 2.89
CA LEU A 78 14.87 21.44 2.96
C LEU A 78 15.04 20.66 1.65
N LEU A 79 14.81 21.30 0.50
CA LEU A 79 14.95 20.65 -0.81
C LEU A 79 16.40 20.29 -1.11
N ALA A 80 17.35 21.17 -0.77
CA ALA A 80 18.78 20.89 -0.89
C ALA A 80 19.19 19.70 -0.01
N ALA A 81 18.75 19.67 1.26
CA ALA A 81 18.98 18.56 2.18
C ALA A 81 18.40 17.24 1.65
N ILE A 82 17.19 17.26 1.08
CA ILE A 82 16.61 16.07 0.44
C ILE A 82 17.47 15.63 -0.74
N GLY A 83 17.86 16.54 -1.62
CA GLY A 83 18.67 16.23 -2.80
C GLY A 83 20.06 15.67 -2.46
N GLU A 84 20.67 16.13 -1.37
CA GLU A 84 22.01 15.72 -0.95
C GLU A 84 22.01 14.44 -0.11
N TRP A 85 21.07 14.34 0.85
CA TRP A 85 21.12 13.29 1.87
C TRP A 85 20.22 12.10 1.57
N ALA A 86 19.08 12.30 0.89
CA ALA A 86 18.14 11.21 0.66
C ALA A 86 18.75 10.09 -0.19
N PRO A 87 18.43 8.82 0.10
CA PRO A 87 18.99 7.71 -0.66
C PRO A 87 18.44 7.66 -2.08
N PRO A 88 19.27 7.32 -3.08
CA PRO A 88 18.78 6.93 -4.40
C PRO A 88 17.99 5.61 -4.32
N PRO A 89 17.36 5.16 -5.43
CA PRO A 89 16.76 3.84 -5.52
C PRO A 89 17.72 2.76 -4.99
N LYS A 90 17.23 1.91 -4.08
CA LYS A 90 18.05 0.91 -3.39
C LYS A 90 17.95 -0.45 -4.08
N VAL A 91 18.97 -1.28 -3.88
CA VAL A 91 18.89 -2.72 -4.18
C VAL A 91 17.78 -3.35 -3.35
N MET A 92 16.90 -4.10 -3.98
CA MET A 92 15.76 -4.75 -3.31
C MET A 92 15.92 -6.26 -3.27
N LYS A 93 15.48 -6.89 -2.17
CA LYS A 93 15.38 -8.34 -2.07
C LYS A 93 14.18 -8.83 -2.86
N ALA A 94 14.35 -9.92 -3.59
CA ALA A 94 13.29 -10.56 -4.35
C ALA A 94 13.52 -12.08 -4.39
N HIS A 95 12.55 -12.80 -4.95
CA HIS A 95 12.66 -14.21 -5.26
C HIS A 95 12.49 -14.41 -6.76
N LYS A 96 13.28 -15.31 -7.32
CA LYS A 96 13.02 -15.87 -8.65
C LYS A 96 12.11 -17.07 -8.48
N ALA A 97 10.87 -16.96 -8.92
CA ALA A 97 9.84 -17.98 -8.77
C ALA A 97 8.95 -18.03 -10.02
N ALA A 98 8.60 -19.24 -10.47
CA ALA A 98 7.64 -19.40 -11.56
C ALA A 98 6.24 -18.96 -11.12
N PRO A 99 5.36 -18.53 -12.06
CA PRO A 99 3.97 -18.23 -11.74
C PRO A 99 3.24 -19.38 -11.06
N ALA A 100 2.26 -19.05 -10.22
CA ALA A 100 1.46 -20.04 -9.52
C ALA A 100 0.78 -21.00 -10.51
N GLY A 101 0.77 -22.30 -10.19
CA GLY A 101 0.22 -23.34 -11.05
C GLY A 101 1.13 -23.83 -12.19
N THR A 102 2.36 -23.34 -12.29
CA THR A 102 3.36 -23.88 -13.24
C THR A 102 3.74 -25.31 -12.85
N ARG A 103 3.51 -26.28 -13.75
CA ARG A 103 3.89 -27.69 -13.51
C ARG A 103 5.41 -27.83 -13.49
N ASN A 104 5.93 -28.60 -12.52
CA ASN A 104 7.37 -28.85 -12.32
C ASN A 104 8.19 -27.55 -12.16
N ALA A 105 7.62 -26.54 -11.51
CA ALA A 105 8.34 -25.32 -11.17
C ALA A 105 9.53 -25.63 -10.24
N ALA A 106 10.66 -24.96 -10.47
CA ALA A 106 11.77 -24.98 -9.53
C ALA A 106 11.39 -24.25 -8.24
N GLU A 107 12.01 -24.66 -7.13
CA GLU A 107 11.87 -23.97 -5.84
C GLU A 107 12.27 -22.49 -5.95
N PRO A 108 11.57 -21.58 -5.24
CA PRO A 108 11.92 -20.16 -5.23
C PRO A 108 13.35 -19.92 -4.77
N VAL A 109 14.09 -19.11 -5.54
CA VAL A 109 15.48 -18.75 -5.21
C VAL A 109 15.55 -17.29 -4.78
N ALA A 110 16.12 -17.02 -3.60
CA ALA A 110 16.34 -15.65 -3.13
C ALA A 110 17.39 -14.95 -3.99
N ILE A 111 17.08 -13.73 -4.42
CA ILE A 111 17.94 -12.88 -5.25
C ILE A 111 17.90 -11.43 -4.74
N THR A 112 18.76 -10.60 -5.31
CA THR A 112 18.69 -9.15 -5.19
C THR A 112 18.50 -8.54 -6.56
N VAL A 113 17.70 -7.49 -6.64
CA VAL A 113 17.47 -6.69 -7.85
C VAL A 113 18.09 -5.33 -7.64
N ALA A 114 19.11 -5.00 -8.43
CA ALA A 114 19.74 -3.70 -8.42
C ALA A 114 19.04 -2.73 -9.41
N PRO A 115 18.93 -1.43 -9.08
CA PRO A 115 18.30 -0.42 -9.94
C PRO A 115 18.84 -0.37 -11.37
N GLY A 116 20.14 -0.63 -11.55
CA GLY A 116 20.82 -0.60 -12.84
C GLY A 116 20.70 -1.87 -13.68
N GLU A 117 19.96 -2.90 -13.22
CA GLU A 117 19.71 -4.08 -14.04
C GLU A 117 18.90 -3.74 -15.29
N ALA A 118 19.12 -4.49 -16.38
CA ALA A 118 18.52 -4.19 -17.67
C ALA A 118 17.02 -4.52 -17.72
N GLU A 119 16.60 -5.60 -17.05
CA GLU A 119 15.21 -6.03 -17.03
C GLU A 119 14.35 -5.04 -16.24
N VAL A 120 13.22 -4.63 -16.83
CA VAL A 120 12.21 -3.86 -16.11
C VAL A 120 11.52 -4.76 -15.11
N THR A 121 11.64 -4.39 -13.84
CA THR A 121 10.97 -5.07 -12.74
C THR A 121 10.37 -4.06 -11.77
N GLY A 122 9.38 -4.48 -11.00
CA GLY A 122 8.79 -3.68 -9.94
C GLY A 122 7.58 -4.34 -9.31
N PHE A 123 6.84 -3.58 -8.53
CA PHE A 123 5.65 -4.08 -7.84
C PHE A 123 4.57 -3.01 -7.70
N VAL A 124 3.32 -3.46 -7.63
CA VAL A 124 2.16 -2.61 -7.37
C VAL A 124 2.01 -2.43 -5.87
N PHE A 125 2.13 -1.20 -5.38
CA PHE A 125 2.01 -0.91 -3.94
C PHE A 125 0.67 -0.26 -3.56
N LYS A 126 -0.05 0.26 -4.55
CA LYS A 126 -1.35 0.91 -4.34
C LYS A 126 -2.20 0.73 -5.58
N VAL A 127 -3.48 0.44 -5.41
CA VAL A 127 -4.47 0.52 -6.48
C VAL A 127 -5.51 1.55 -6.05
N GLN A 128 -5.82 2.48 -6.95
CA GLN A 128 -6.90 3.45 -6.73
C GLN A 128 -7.98 3.19 -7.78
N ALA A 129 -9.22 3.04 -7.33
CA ALA A 129 -10.36 2.97 -8.22
C ALA A 129 -11.10 4.31 -8.30
N ASN A 130 -11.90 4.43 -9.37
CA ASN A 130 -12.96 5.41 -9.51
C ASN A 130 -12.46 6.88 -9.46
N MET A 131 -11.33 7.15 -10.12
CA MET A 131 -10.80 8.51 -10.22
C MET A 131 -11.64 9.43 -11.14
N ASP A 132 -12.47 8.86 -12.03
CA ASP A 132 -13.50 9.55 -12.80
C ASP A 132 -14.85 8.89 -12.46
N PRO A 133 -15.86 9.62 -11.97
CA PRO A 133 -17.19 9.06 -11.72
C PRO A 133 -17.84 8.43 -12.96
N ASN A 134 -17.47 8.87 -14.18
CA ASN A 134 -18.06 8.39 -15.44
C ASN A 134 -17.36 7.14 -16.00
N HIS A 135 -16.06 7.01 -15.73
CA HIS A 135 -15.26 5.87 -16.14
C HIS A 135 -14.75 5.19 -14.88
N ARG A 136 -15.24 3.99 -14.61
CA ARG A 136 -14.80 3.13 -13.48
C ARG A 136 -13.38 2.61 -13.70
N ASP A 137 -12.46 3.52 -13.99
CA ASP A 137 -11.07 3.27 -14.26
C ASP A 137 -10.35 3.08 -12.94
N ARG A 138 -9.50 2.06 -12.92
CA ARG A 138 -8.62 1.79 -11.79
C ARG A 138 -7.21 1.98 -12.26
N ILE A 139 -6.37 2.51 -11.39
CA ILE A 139 -4.96 2.73 -11.68
C ILE A 139 -4.15 1.99 -10.62
N ALA A 140 -3.30 1.09 -11.09
CA ALA A 140 -2.32 0.42 -10.26
C ALA A 140 -1.03 1.25 -10.25
N MET A 141 -0.63 1.72 -9.07
CA MET A 141 0.63 2.44 -8.85
C MET A 141 1.76 1.43 -8.80
N PHE A 142 2.52 1.37 -9.88
CA PHE A 142 3.67 0.49 -10.04
C PHE A 142 4.94 1.24 -9.70
N ARG A 143 5.63 0.80 -8.65
CA ARG A 143 6.97 1.30 -8.32
C ARG A 143 8.01 0.48 -9.07
N MET A 144 8.79 1.16 -9.90
CA MET A 144 9.88 0.54 -10.64
C MET A 144 11.07 0.24 -9.74
N ALA A 145 11.60 -0.97 -9.87
CA ALA A 145 12.73 -1.49 -9.11
C ALA A 145 14.04 -1.46 -9.91
N SER A 146 13.97 -1.77 -11.20
CA SER A 146 15.10 -1.83 -12.12
C SER A 146 14.67 -1.59 -13.56
N GLY A 147 15.64 -1.41 -14.46
CA GLY A 147 15.43 -1.33 -15.89
C GLY A 147 14.99 0.05 -16.38
N LYS A 148 14.80 0.12 -17.70
CA LYS A 148 14.24 1.28 -18.38
C LYS A 148 12.90 0.90 -18.99
N PHE A 149 11.83 1.43 -18.42
CA PHE A 149 10.49 1.25 -18.94
C PHE A 149 10.32 2.07 -20.23
N GLN A 150 9.60 1.50 -21.19
CA GLN A 150 9.19 2.18 -22.42
C GLN A 150 7.71 1.92 -22.66
N ARG A 151 6.99 2.98 -23.03
CA ARG A 151 5.57 2.87 -23.37
C ARG A 151 5.31 1.79 -24.42
N GLY A 152 4.28 0.99 -24.17
CA GLY A 152 3.88 -0.12 -25.04
C GLY A 152 4.64 -1.42 -24.78
N MET A 153 5.62 -1.43 -23.86
CA MET A 153 6.28 -2.68 -23.49
C MET A 153 5.31 -3.66 -22.82
N LYS A 154 5.67 -4.95 -22.91
CA LYS A 154 4.88 -6.03 -22.33
C LYS A 154 5.52 -6.51 -21.04
N LEU A 155 4.80 -6.37 -19.94
CA LEU A 155 5.19 -6.90 -18.64
C LEU A 155 4.33 -8.12 -18.30
N LYS A 156 4.87 -9.03 -17.51
CA LYS A 156 4.15 -10.20 -17.01
C LYS A 156 3.95 -10.09 -15.52
N VAL A 157 2.73 -10.35 -15.08
CA VAL A 157 2.38 -10.44 -13.66
C VAL A 157 2.89 -11.76 -13.12
N GLN A 158 3.77 -11.73 -12.13
CA GLN A 158 4.42 -12.94 -11.60
C GLN A 158 3.40 -13.94 -11.04
N ASN A 159 2.41 -13.48 -10.27
CA ASN A 159 1.43 -14.36 -9.61
C ASN A 159 0.57 -15.16 -10.62
N THR A 160 0.11 -14.51 -11.69
CA THR A 160 -0.85 -15.10 -12.63
C THR A 160 -0.23 -15.57 -13.94
N GLY A 161 1.02 -15.16 -14.22
CA GLY A 161 1.67 -15.35 -15.52
C GLY A 161 1.06 -14.55 -16.67
N LYS A 162 0.01 -13.74 -16.41
CA LYS A 162 -0.66 -12.96 -17.45
C LYS A 162 0.26 -11.86 -17.96
N GLN A 163 0.31 -11.73 -19.28
CA GLN A 163 1.03 -10.65 -19.94
C GLN A 163 0.11 -9.43 -20.13
N LEU A 164 0.63 -8.25 -19.81
CA LEU A 164 -0.03 -6.95 -19.94
C LEU A 164 0.81 -6.06 -20.85
N SER A 165 0.17 -5.39 -21.81
CA SER A 165 0.78 -4.32 -22.61
C SER A 165 0.53 -2.98 -21.93
N VAL A 166 1.58 -2.26 -21.55
CA VAL A 166 1.47 -0.98 -20.83
C VAL A 166 1.45 0.18 -21.83
N ASN A 167 0.31 0.39 -22.49
CA ASN A 167 0.20 1.34 -23.61
C ASN A 167 -0.09 2.79 -23.18
N ALA A 168 -0.75 2.97 -22.04
CA ALA A 168 -1.13 4.28 -21.50
C ALA A 168 -0.66 4.45 -20.04
N PRO A 169 0.65 4.36 -19.76
CA PRO A 169 1.19 4.62 -18.44
C PRO A 169 1.02 6.11 -18.10
N ILE A 170 0.56 6.38 -16.89
CA ILE A 170 0.38 7.75 -16.39
C ILE A 170 1.53 8.06 -15.45
N MET A 171 2.27 9.14 -15.72
CA MET A 171 3.19 9.71 -14.73
C MET A 171 2.44 10.75 -13.90
N PHE A 172 2.72 10.75 -12.59
CA PHE A 172 2.14 11.71 -11.66
C PHE A 172 3.13 12.86 -11.46
N PHE A 173 3.13 13.83 -12.39
CA PHE A 173 3.86 15.08 -12.21
C PHE A 173 2.90 16.15 -11.69
N ALA A 174 3.00 16.46 -10.39
CA ALA A 174 2.17 17.47 -9.73
C ALA A 174 0.66 17.29 -9.99
N SER A 175 -0.01 18.30 -10.55
CA SER A 175 -1.46 18.32 -10.81
C SER A 175 -1.84 17.69 -12.16
N ASP A 176 -0.87 17.46 -13.04
CA ASP A 176 -1.11 17.07 -14.43
C ASP A 176 -0.81 15.59 -14.67
N ARG A 177 -1.68 14.96 -15.45
CA ARG A 177 -1.53 13.57 -15.89
C ARG A 177 -0.90 13.58 -17.26
N GLU A 178 0.38 13.23 -17.31
CA GLU A 178 1.08 13.06 -18.58
C GLU A 178 1.30 11.59 -18.89
N LEU A 179 1.28 11.25 -20.18
CA LEU A 179 1.64 9.91 -20.63
C LEU A 179 3.16 9.73 -20.46
N ALA A 180 3.56 8.71 -19.71
CA ALA A 180 4.98 8.35 -19.60
C ALA A 180 5.49 7.83 -20.95
N GLU A 181 6.56 8.41 -21.49
CA GLU A 181 7.27 7.81 -22.62
C GLU A 181 8.31 6.79 -22.14
N ASP A 182 9.13 7.18 -21.17
CA ASP A 182 10.05 6.33 -20.43
C ASP A 182 9.99 6.57 -18.91
N ALA A 183 10.49 5.60 -18.14
CA ALA A 183 10.63 5.68 -16.69
C ALA A 183 11.78 4.78 -16.21
N TYR A 184 12.31 5.06 -15.02
CA TYR A 184 13.50 4.42 -14.46
C TYR A 184 13.23 3.87 -13.05
N ALA A 185 14.18 3.09 -12.52
CA ALA A 185 14.12 2.62 -11.15
C ALA A 185 13.90 3.77 -10.16
N GLY A 186 12.94 3.61 -9.24
CA GLY A 186 12.50 4.67 -8.32
C GLY A 186 11.22 5.37 -8.75
N ASP A 187 10.95 5.47 -10.06
CA ASP A 187 9.75 6.11 -10.57
C ASP A 187 8.49 5.30 -10.23
N VAL A 188 7.37 6.02 -10.14
CA VAL A 188 6.04 5.46 -9.95
C VAL A 188 5.20 5.75 -11.18
N ILE A 189 4.83 4.69 -11.90
CA ILE A 189 3.92 4.77 -13.05
C ILE A 189 2.54 4.25 -12.67
N GLY A 190 1.50 4.95 -13.11
CA GLY A 190 0.12 4.51 -13.03
C GLY A 190 -0.22 3.63 -14.22
N ILE A 191 -0.56 2.37 -13.97
CA ILE A 191 -0.97 1.42 -15.00
C ILE A 191 -2.50 1.29 -14.96
N PRO A 192 -3.22 1.63 -16.04
CA PRO A 192 -4.64 1.36 -16.15
C PRO A 192 -4.95 -0.11 -15.92
N ASN A 193 -5.88 -0.37 -15.02
CA ASN A 193 -6.12 -1.70 -14.47
C ASN A 193 -7.60 -2.09 -14.56
N HIS A 194 -7.90 -3.10 -15.37
CA HIS A 194 -9.25 -3.64 -15.48
C HIS A 194 -9.50 -4.84 -14.55
N GLY A 195 -8.83 -4.87 -13.38
CA GLY A 195 -8.94 -5.96 -12.39
C GLY A 195 -7.94 -7.11 -12.63
N VAL A 196 -6.84 -6.83 -13.33
CA VAL A 196 -5.75 -7.80 -13.54
C VAL A 196 -4.69 -7.64 -12.46
N LEU A 197 -4.44 -6.41 -12.03
CA LEU A 197 -3.41 -6.07 -11.04
C LEU A 197 -4.04 -5.84 -9.66
N ARG A 198 -3.37 -6.30 -8.63
CA ARG A 198 -3.70 -6.12 -7.22
C ARG A 198 -2.51 -5.52 -6.47
N VAL A 199 -2.78 -4.97 -5.29
CA VAL A 199 -1.71 -4.52 -4.40
C VAL A 199 -0.87 -5.72 -3.96
N GLY A 200 0.44 -5.65 -4.17
CA GLY A 200 1.42 -6.71 -3.91
C GLY A 200 1.90 -7.43 -5.18
N ASP A 201 1.22 -7.27 -6.32
CA ASP A 201 1.63 -7.94 -7.56
C ASP A 201 3.00 -7.44 -8.02
N SER A 202 3.89 -8.38 -8.34
CA SER A 202 5.16 -8.10 -9.00
C SER A 202 5.03 -8.20 -10.52
N LEU A 203 5.61 -7.24 -11.24
CA LEU A 203 5.68 -7.27 -12.70
C LEU A 203 7.14 -7.29 -13.14
N SER A 204 7.42 -8.10 -14.15
CA SER A 204 8.73 -8.18 -14.81
C SER A 204 8.56 -8.58 -16.27
N GLU A 205 9.55 -8.34 -17.12
CA GLU A 205 9.52 -8.80 -18.52
C GLU A 205 9.51 -10.34 -18.60
N SER A 206 10.30 -10.99 -17.75
CA SER A 206 10.37 -12.45 -17.63
C SER A 206 9.10 -13.04 -17.00
N GLY A 207 8.48 -12.33 -16.05
CA GLY A 207 7.40 -12.82 -15.21
C GLY A 207 7.87 -13.77 -14.10
N LEU A 208 9.17 -13.74 -13.76
CA LEU A 208 9.78 -14.65 -12.78
C LEU A 208 10.21 -13.94 -11.50
N ILE A 209 10.20 -12.61 -11.48
CA ILE A 209 10.65 -11.83 -10.33
C ILE A 209 9.46 -11.53 -9.41
N ARG A 210 9.56 -11.98 -8.15
CA ARG A 210 8.60 -11.72 -7.07
C ARG A 210 9.27 -10.90 -5.98
N PHE A 211 8.85 -9.66 -5.80
CA PHE A 211 9.19 -8.86 -4.63
C PHE A 211 8.39 -9.34 -3.42
N ALA A 212 8.90 -9.06 -2.21
CA ALA A 212 8.13 -9.31 -1.00
C ALA A 212 6.80 -8.55 -1.07
N GLY A 213 5.70 -9.28 -0.96
CA GLY A 213 4.36 -8.70 -0.98
C GLY A 213 4.10 -7.86 0.27
N LEU A 214 3.09 -6.98 0.20
CA LEU A 214 2.58 -6.34 1.40
C LEU A 214 1.86 -7.39 2.26
N PRO A 215 2.21 -7.57 3.54
CA PRO A 215 1.53 -8.52 4.39
C PRO A 215 0.09 -8.06 4.66
N ASN A 216 -0.86 -8.99 4.52
CA ASN A 216 -2.15 -8.90 5.18
C ASN A 216 -1.97 -9.27 6.65
N PHE A 217 -2.55 -8.46 7.52
CA PHE A 217 -2.58 -8.69 8.96
C PHE A 217 -3.97 -9.14 9.36
N ALA A 218 -4.11 -10.16 10.19
CA ALA A 218 -5.41 -10.57 10.70
C ALA A 218 -6.12 -9.34 11.30
N PRO A 219 -7.39 -9.08 10.91
CA PRO A 219 -8.10 -7.89 11.33
C PRO A 219 -8.36 -7.89 12.84
N GLU A 220 -8.48 -6.70 13.41
CA GLU A 220 -8.85 -6.52 14.82
C GLU A 220 -10.37 -6.51 15.00
N ILE A 221 -11.10 -6.03 13.99
CA ILE A 221 -12.56 -5.94 14.01
C ILE A 221 -13.12 -6.70 12.82
N LEU A 222 -14.07 -7.59 13.09
CA LEU A 222 -14.86 -8.31 12.10
C LEU A 222 -16.30 -7.82 12.14
N GLN A 223 -16.87 -7.55 10.98
CA GLN A 223 -18.29 -7.22 10.82
C GLN A 223 -18.90 -8.08 9.71
N ARG A 224 -20.16 -8.48 9.91
CA ARG A 224 -20.96 -9.00 8.81
C ARG A 224 -21.44 -7.83 7.95
N VAL A 225 -21.37 -7.97 6.63
CA VAL A 225 -21.89 -6.97 5.69
C VAL A 225 -23.02 -7.55 4.85
N ARG A 226 -24.11 -6.79 4.73
CA ARG A 226 -25.22 -7.09 3.82
C ARG A 226 -25.75 -5.83 3.17
N VAL A 227 -26.37 -5.98 2.01
CA VAL A 227 -27.12 -4.90 1.36
C VAL A 227 -28.47 -4.69 2.04
N LYS A 228 -28.94 -3.43 2.07
CA LYS A 228 -30.32 -3.12 2.50
C LYS A 228 -31.36 -3.72 1.55
N ASP A 229 -31.07 -3.71 0.26
CA ASP A 229 -31.90 -4.31 -0.80
C ASP A 229 -31.38 -5.70 -1.18
N PRO A 230 -32.10 -6.79 -0.83
CA PRO A 230 -31.68 -8.16 -1.14
C PRO A 230 -31.48 -8.43 -2.64
N LEU A 231 -32.15 -7.70 -3.54
CA LEU A 231 -32.01 -7.88 -4.99
C LEU A 231 -30.60 -7.50 -5.48
N LYS A 232 -29.88 -6.67 -4.71
CA LYS A 232 -28.52 -6.22 -5.02
C LYS A 232 -27.41 -7.11 -4.46
N ALA A 233 -27.73 -8.24 -3.82
CA ALA A 233 -26.74 -9.12 -3.18
C ALA A 233 -25.62 -9.61 -4.13
N LYS A 234 -25.94 -9.87 -5.41
CA LYS A 234 -24.92 -10.23 -6.41
C LYS A 234 -23.93 -9.10 -6.71
N HIS A 235 -24.39 -7.85 -6.67
CA HIS A 235 -23.56 -6.67 -6.89
C HIS A 235 -22.63 -6.42 -5.69
N LEU A 236 -23.10 -6.71 -4.47
CA LEU A 236 -22.29 -6.61 -3.25
C LEU A 236 -21.01 -7.45 -3.34
N LYS A 237 -21.11 -8.71 -3.76
CA LYS A 237 -19.94 -9.58 -3.90
C LYS A 237 -18.87 -8.93 -4.78
N LYS A 238 -19.25 -8.47 -5.98
CA LYS A 238 -18.33 -7.85 -6.94
C LYS A 238 -17.71 -6.56 -6.38
N ALA A 239 -18.47 -5.78 -5.62
CA ALA A 239 -17.99 -4.56 -4.99
C ALA A 239 -16.98 -4.84 -3.88
N LEU A 240 -17.29 -5.79 -2.98
CA LEU A 240 -16.39 -6.21 -1.91
C LEU A 240 -15.11 -6.83 -2.44
N ASP A 241 -15.19 -7.64 -3.50
CA ASP A 241 -14.01 -8.19 -4.17
C ASP A 241 -13.10 -7.06 -4.66
N GLY A 242 -13.66 -6.02 -5.32
CA GLY A 242 -12.89 -4.86 -5.78
C GLY A 242 -12.21 -4.09 -4.65
N LEU A 243 -12.93 -3.81 -3.56
CA LEU A 243 -12.37 -3.10 -2.40
C LEU A 243 -11.29 -3.92 -1.68
N ALA A 244 -11.42 -5.24 -1.65
CA ALA A 244 -10.41 -6.14 -1.11
C ALA A 244 -9.17 -6.25 -2.02
N GLU A 245 -9.33 -6.22 -3.36
CA GLU A 245 -8.21 -6.17 -4.32
C GLU A 245 -7.38 -4.88 -4.18
N GLU A 246 -8.03 -3.76 -3.89
CA GLU A 246 -7.37 -2.50 -3.55
C GLU A 246 -6.66 -2.55 -2.19
N GLY A 247 -7.04 -3.50 -1.33
CA GLY A 247 -6.49 -3.66 -0.01
C GLY A 247 -7.08 -2.75 1.05
N VAL A 248 -8.23 -2.13 0.78
CA VAL A 248 -8.95 -1.27 1.75
C VAL A 248 -9.53 -2.09 2.90
N THR A 249 -9.92 -3.33 2.62
CA THR A 249 -10.49 -4.26 3.59
C THR A 249 -10.07 -5.69 3.31
N GLN A 250 -10.22 -6.56 4.30
CA GLN A 250 -10.14 -8.00 4.11
C GLN A 250 -11.54 -8.58 3.99
N LEU A 251 -11.73 -9.41 2.97
CA LEU A 251 -12.99 -10.09 2.71
C LEU A 251 -12.84 -11.57 3.05
N PHE A 252 -13.71 -12.07 3.92
CA PHE A 252 -13.83 -13.48 4.25
C PHE A 252 -15.21 -13.98 3.85
N ARG A 253 -15.23 -15.14 3.19
CA ARG A 253 -16.43 -15.81 2.70
C ARG A 253 -16.59 -17.12 3.48
N PRO A 254 -17.45 -17.17 4.51
CA PRO A 254 -17.76 -18.40 5.22
C PRO A 254 -18.10 -19.55 4.25
N GLU A 255 -17.58 -20.74 4.54
CA GLU A 255 -17.94 -21.94 3.78
C GLU A 255 -19.39 -22.38 4.05
N MET A 256 -19.95 -21.93 5.17
CA MET A 256 -21.35 -22.15 5.55
C MET A 256 -22.08 -20.81 5.72
N GLY A 257 -23.22 -20.69 5.05
CA GLY A 257 -24.01 -19.46 5.02
C GLY A 257 -23.73 -18.62 3.77
N SER A 258 -24.43 -17.50 3.64
CA SER A 258 -24.34 -16.58 2.49
C SER A 258 -23.79 -15.20 2.86
N ASP A 259 -23.50 -14.99 4.13
CA ASP A 259 -23.11 -13.69 4.66
C ASP A 259 -21.63 -13.44 4.42
N PHE A 260 -21.28 -12.23 3.99
CA PHE A 260 -19.88 -11.82 3.87
C PHE A 260 -19.40 -11.25 5.19
N ILE A 261 -18.16 -11.56 5.54
CA ILE A 261 -17.48 -10.97 6.70
C ILE A 261 -16.37 -10.08 6.17
N VAL A 262 -16.34 -8.86 6.67
CA VAL A 262 -15.27 -7.89 6.37
C VAL A 262 -14.44 -7.65 7.61
N GLY A 263 -13.13 -7.60 7.41
CA GLY A 263 -12.12 -7.33 8.43
C GLY A 263 -11.49 -5.97 8.25
N ALA A 264 -11.31 -5.28 9.37
CA ALA A 264 -10.63 -3.99 9.46
C ALA A 264 -9.70 -3.95 10.69
N VAL A 265 -8.70 -3.07 10.64
CA VAL A 265 -7.87 -2.72 11.80
C VAL A 265 -8.58 -1.69 12.66
N GLY A 266 -9.40 -0.82 12.07
CA GLY A 266 -10.11 0.23 12.82
C GLY A 266 -11.51 0.52 12.28
N GLN A 267 -12.38 1.05 13.16
CA GLN A 267 -13.79 1.32 12.87
C GLN A 267 -14.01 2.23 11.66
N LEU A 268 -13.16 3.25 11.49
CA LEU A 268 -13.22 4.21 10.37
C LEU A 268 -13.19 3.52 9.00
N GLN A 269 -12.54 2.36 8.87
CA GLN A 269 -12.48 1.64 7.61
C GLN A 269 -13.86 1.10 7.18
N PHE A 270 -14.76 0.80 8.12
CA PHE A 270 -16.13 0.42 7.78
C PHE A 270 -16.96 1.61 7.31
N GLU A 271 -16.77 2.79 7.91
CA GLU A 271 -17.43 4.03 7.48
C GLU A 271 -17.01 4.40 6.06
N VAL A 272 -15.69 4.44 5.80
CA VAL A 272 -15.14 4.65 4.46
C VAL A 272 -15.64 3.59 3.48
N MET A 273 -15.76 2.32 3.91
CA MET A 273 -16.31 1.26 3.05
C MET A 273 -17.79 1.49 2.72
N ALA A 274 -18.63 1.86 3.68
CA ALA A 274 -20.03 2.19 3.44
C ALA A 274 -20.17 3.32 2.42
N ASP A 275 -19.41 4.40 2.62
CA ASP A 275 -19.43 5.56 1.72
C ASP A 275 -19.01 5.16 0.30
N ARG A 276 -17.90 4.43 0.16
CA ARG A 276 -17.45 3.93 -1.15
C ARG A 276 -18.44 2.99 -1.82
N LEU A 277 -19.06 2.07 -1.06
CA LEU A 277 -20.09 1.17 -1.60
C LEU A 277 -21.33 1.95 -2.06
N GLY A 278 -21.69 3.02 -1.35
CA GLY A 278 -22.76 3.93 -1.74
C GLY A 278 -22.42 4.72 -3.01
N GLU A 279 -21.30 5.44 -3.01
CA GLU A 279 -20.89 6.34 -4.08
C GLU A 279 -20.47 5.61 -5.37
N GLU A 280 -19.63 4.58 -5.25
CA GLU A 280 -19.03 3.92 -6.42
C GLU A 280 -19.93 2.81 -6.99
N TYR A 281 -20.71 2.14 -6.13
CA TYR A 281 -21.49 0.96 -6.50
C TYR A 281 -23.01 1.15 -6.38
N GLY A 282 -23.49 2.25 -5.79
CA GLY A 282 -24.93 2.47 -5.56
C GLY A 282 -25.52 1.45 -4.58
N LEU A 283 -24.70 0.97 -3.65
CA LEU A 283 -25.02 -0.07 -2.68
C LEU A 283 -25.09 0.52 -1.28
N GLU A 284 -26.31 0.65 -0.76
CA GLU A 284 -26.50 0.89 0.66
C GLU A 284 -26.32 -0.42 1.43
N VAL A 285 -25.32 -0.44 2.31
CA VAL A 285 -24.99 -1.59 3.14
C VAL A 285 -25.29 -1.35 4.61
N ILE A 286 -25.42 -2.45 5.35
CA ILE A 286 -25.51 -2.49 6.80
C ILE A 286 -24.37 -3.39 7.30
N PHE A 287 -23.60 -2.87 8.25
CA PHE A 287 -22.64 -3.64 9.02
C PHE A 287 -23.28 -4.09 10.33
N GLU A 288 -23.13 -5.36 10.65
CA GLU A 288 -23.63 -5.98 11.87
C GLU A 288 -22.50 -6.68 12.61
N PRO A 289 -22.56 -6.77 13.95
CA PRO A 289 -21.57 -7.50 14.72
C PRO A 289 -21.35 -8.91 14.17
N SER A 290 -20.09 -9.24 13.88
CA SER A 290 -19.71 -10.59 13.48
C SER A 290 -19.87 -11.55 14.67
N PRO A 291 -20.32 -12.79 14.45
CA PRO A 291 -20.28 -13.82 15.48
C PRO A 291 -18.84 -14.31 15.79
N TRP A 292 -17.87 -13.84 15.01
CA TRP A 292 -16.45 -14.18 15.11
C TRP A 292 -15.64 -12.98 15.60
N ALA A 293 -14.69 -13.22 16.48
CA ALA A 293 -13.78 -12.24 17.05
C ALA A 293 -12.40 -12.26 16.39
N GLU A 294 -11.96 -13.41 15.86
CA GLU A 294 -10.64 -13.53 15.23
C GLU A 294 -10.71 -14.28 13.90
N ALA A 295 -9.82 -13.91 12.98
CA ALA A 295 -9.53 -14.66 11.76
C ALA A 295 -8.06 -15.08 11.76
N ARG A 296 -7.78 -16.33 11.38
CA ARG A 296 -6.42 -16.87 11.21
C ARG A 296 -6.33 -17.62 9.90
N TRP A 297 -5.31 -17.33 9.10
CA TRP A 297 -4.99 -18.20 7.97
C TRP A 297 -4.42 -19.50 8.51
N ILE A 298 -4.85 -20.62 7.91
CA ILE A 298 -4.37 -21.94 8.30
C ILE A 298 -3.44 -22.52 7.24
N GLY A 299 -2.36 -23.16 7.68
CA GLY A 299 -1.37 -23.80 6.83
C GLY A 299 -0.96 -25.15 7.39
N GLY A 300 -0.51 -26.06 6.52
CA GLY A 300 -0.12 -27.41 6.95
C GLY A 300 -0.08 -28.38 5.77
N THR A 301 0.09 -29.67 6.06
CA THR A 301 -0.04 -30.69 5.01
C THR A 301 -1.49 -30.78 4.55
N LYS A 302 -1.71 -31.23 3.31
CA LYS A 302 -3.05 -31.41 2.76
C LYS A 302 -3.95 -32.28 3.66
N ALA A 303 -3.39 -33.37 4.21
CA ALA A 303 -4.13 -34.29 5.07
C ALA A 303 -4.54 -33.62 6.40
N ASP A 304 -3.65 -32.88 7.04
CA ASP A 304 -3.94 -32.16 8.29
C ASP A 304 -5.00 -31.07 8.09
N LEU A 305 -4.90 -30.33 6.98
CA LEU A 305 -5.86 -29.29 6.63
C LEU A 305 -7.25 -29.87 6.35
N GLU A 306 -7.35 -30.96 5.58
CA GLU A 306 -8.63 -31.62 5.29
C GLU A 306 -9.30 -32.16 6.57
N ASP A 307 -8.55 -32.78 7.47
CA ASP A 307 -9.06 -33.25 8.77
C ASP A 307 -9.56 -32.09 9.65
N PHE A 308 -8.76 -31.02 9.76
CA PHE A 308 -9.12 -29.83 10.53
C PHE A 308 -10.38 -29.15 9.99
N MET A 309 -10.39 -28.86 8.69
CA MET A 309 -11.51 -28.20 8.01
C MET A 309 -12.80 -29.03 8.09
N GLY A 310 -12.70 -30.36 8.04
CA GLY A 310 -13.83 -31.25 8.23
C GLY A 310 -14.48 -31.12 9.61
N LYS A 311 -13.66 -30.97 10.67
CA LYS A 311 -14.12 -30.84 12.07
C LYS A 311 -14.66 -29.45 12.39
N TYR A 312 -14.08 -28.40 11.79
CA TYR A 312 -14.44 -27.00 12.05
C TYR A 312 -15.20 -26.33 10.91
N ARG A 313 -15.89 -27.09 10.06
CA ARG A 313 -16.57 -26.59 8.85
C ARG A 313 -17.43 -25.34 9.05
N GLY A 314 -18.13 -25.23 10.18
CA GLY A 314 -18.96 -24.05 10.49
C GLY A 314 -18.19 -22.77 10.86
N GLN A 315 -16.89 -22.90 11.10
CA GLN A 315 -15.94 -21.82 11.43
C GLN A 315 -14.93 -21.58 10.31
N MET A 316 -15.07 -22.27 9.18
CA MET A 316 -14.20 -22.08 8.02
C MET A 316 -14.73 -20.99 7.10
N ALA A 317 -13.80 -20.21 6.56
CA ALA A 317 -14.02 -19.23 5.52
C ALA A 317 -12.89 -19.29 4.49
N ARG A 318 -13.09 -18.58 3.39
CA ARG A 318 -12.12 -18.35 2.32
C ARG A 318 -11.85 -16.86 2.20
N ASP A 319 -10.59 -16.48 2.07
CA ASP A 319 -10.23 -15.11 1.73
C ASP A 319 -10.40 -14.83 0.22
N ILE A 320 -9.90 -13.70 -0.26
CA ILE A 320 -10.00 -13.33 -1.68
C ILE A 320 -9.17 -14.23 -2.62
N ASP A 321 -8.12 -14.87 -2.11
CA ASP A 321 -7.23 -15.77 -2.86
C ASP A 321 -7.67 -17.24 -2.73
N ASP A 322 -8.83 -17.49 -2.11
CA ASP A 322 -9.38 -18.81 -1.79
C ASP A 322 -8.57 -19.59 -0.75
N ASP A 323 -7.74 -18.91 0.03
CA ASP A 323 -7.00 -19.53 1.11
C ASP A 323 -7.91 -19.79 2.32
N PRO A 324 -7.70 -20.92 3.01
CA PRO A 324 -8.53 -21.30 4.14
C PRO A 324 -8.24 -20.41 5.35
N VAL A 325 -9.33 -19.90 5.94
CA VAL A 325 -9.31 -19.04 7.12
C VAL A 325 -10.19 -19.64 8.20
N PHE A 326 -9.63 -19.80 9.38
CA PHE A 326 -10.35 -20.18 10.59
C PHE A 326 -10.90 -18.93 11.29
N LEU A 327 -12.21 -18.91 11.55
CA LEU A 327 -12.93 -17.85 12.23
C LEU A 327 -13.28 -18.27 13.66
N ALA A 328 -12.58 -17.71 14.65
CA ALA A 328 -12.78 -18.05 16.06
C ALA A 328 -13.73 -17.06 16.74
N LYS A 329 -14.50 -17.52 17.72
CA LYS A 329 -15.40 -16.69 18.54
C LYS A 329 -14.65 -15.90 19.60
N SER A 330 -13.44 -16.31 19.94
CA SER A 330 -12.58 -15.64 20.92
C SER A 330 -11.12 -16.04 20.77
N SER A 331 -10.20 -15.21 21.29
CA SER A 331 -8.77 -15.55 21.35
C SER A 331 -8.47 -16.82 22.15
N TRP A 332 -9.30 -17.13 23.16
CA TRP A 332 -9.17 -18.37 23.94
C TRP A 332 -9.48 -19.60 23.09
N GLU A 333 -10.54 -19.56 22.27
CA GLU A 333 -10.87 -20.65 21.35
C GLU A 333 -9.73 -20.88 20.35
N THR A 334 -9.15 -19.81 19.79
CA THR A 334 -7.98 -19.91 18.93
C THR A 334 -6.84 -20.68 19.61
N GLY A 335 -6.47 -20.29 20.85
CA GLY A 335 -5.41 -20.96 21.60
C GLY A 335 -5.72 -22.44 21.89
N TYR A 336 -6.93 -22.74 22.34
CA TYR A 336 -7.37 -24.11 22.61
C TYR A 336 -7.34 -25.01 21.36
N VAL A 337 -7.76 -24.47 20.22
CA VAL A 337 -7.77 -25.20 18.94
C VAL A 337 -6.34 -25.45 18.45
N MET A 338 -5.45 -24.44 18.57
CA MET A 338 -4.04 -24.57 18.21
C MET A 338 -3.34 -25.68 19.00
N GLU A 339 -3.60 -25.81 20.30
CA GLU A 339 -3.02 -26.88 21.13
C GLU A 339 -3.48 -28.28 20.68
N ARG A 340 -4.72 -28.39 20.21
CA ARG A 340 -5.31 -29.67 19.77
C ARG A 340 -4.91 -30.08 18.36
N PHE A 341 -4.51 -29.12 17.53
CA PHE A 341 -4.06 -29.33 16.14
C PHE A 341 -2.64 -28.77 15.93
N PRO A 342 -1.62 -29.32 16.60
CA PRO A 342 -0.25 -28.77 16.56
C PRO A 342 0.40 -28.86 15.17
N ASN A 343 -0.11 -29.70 14.27
CA ASN A 343 0.36 -29.83 12.90
C ASN A 343 -0.25 -28.79 11.94
N VAL A 344 -1.24 -28.02 12.39
CA VAL A 344 -1.87 -26.94 11.63
C VAL A 344 -1.30 -25.62 12.15
N ALA A 345 -0.66 -24.87 11.26
CA ALA A 345 -0.21 -23.52 11.55
C ALA A 345 -1.39 -22.55 11.52
N PHE A 346 -1.44 -21.62 12.46
CA PHE A 346 -2.41 -20.53 12.51
C PHE A 346 -1.66 -19.20 12.49
N THR A 347 -1.74 -18.46 11.39
CA THR A 347 -0.96 -17.22 11.24
C THR A 347 -1.82 -15.98 11.38
N LYS A 348 -1.23 -14.93 11.98
CA LYS A 348 -1.79 -13.57 12.02
C LYS A 348 -1.38 -12.75 10.80
N THR A 349 -0.47 -13.25 9.98
CA THR A 349 0.02 -12.57 8.78
C THR A 349 0.04 -13.52 7.61
N LYS A 350 -0.21 -12.98 6.43
CA LYS A 350 -0.11 -13.67 5.14
C LYS A 350 0.45 -12.67 4.13
N GLU A 351 1.45 -13.05 3.34
CA GLU A 351 1.87 -12.21 2.21
C GLU A 351 0.78 -12.15 1.15
N ARG A 352 0.52 -10.96 0.58
CA ARG A 352 -0.42 -10.83 -0.56
C ARG A 352 0.15 -11.48 -1.82
N GLY A 353 -0.74 -12.12 -2.59
CA GLY A 353 -0.40 -12.89 -3.78
C GLY A 353 -0.04 -14.32 -3.42
#